data_AF-A0A712HR79-F1
#
_entry.id   AF-A0A712HR79-F1
#
_cell.length_a   1.000
_cell.length_b   1.000
_cell.length_c   1.000
_cell.angle_alpha   90.00
_cell.angle_beta   90.00
_cell.angle_gamma   90.00
#
_symmetry.space_group_name_H-M   'P 1'
#
loop_
_entity.id
_entity.type
_entity.pdbx_description
1 polymer ?
#
loop_
_entity_poly.entity_id
_entity_poly.type
_entity_poly.pdbx_seq_one_letter_code
_entity_poly.pdbx_strand_id
1 'polypeptide(L)' 'MRHTVIFASAFATLVTASAFAADLPGKGITVQPIQSTISEETFQTLLVSRALEKLGYTVNKPS' A
#
# COMPACT_ATOMS: atom_id res chain seq x y z
N MET A 1 39.36 -13.22 -20.12
CA MET A 1 38.14 -13.10 -20.94
C MET A 1 36.91 -13.72 -20.27
N ARG A 2 36.94 -14.98 -19.81
CA ARG A 2 35.77 -15.64 -19.16
C ARG A 2 35.28 -14.92 -17.89
N HIS A 3 36.19 -14.50 -17.00
CA HIS A 3 35.82 -13.77 -15.78
C HIS A 3 35.22 -12.39 -16.06
N THR A 4 35.74 -11.68 -17.06
CA THR A 4 35.22 -10.36 -17.48
C THR A 4 33.76 -10.46 -17.96
N VAL A 5 33.42 -11.53 -18.68
CA VAL A 5 32.05 -11.78 -19.14
C VAL A 5 31.13 -12.10 -17.95
N ILE A 6 31.59 -12.91 -16.99
CA ILE A 6 30.84 -13.25 -15.77
C ILE A 6 30.61 -12.00 -14.89
N PHE A 7 31.63 -11.17 -14.71
CA PHE A 7 31.49 -9.93 -13.95
C PHE A 7 30.58 -8.92 -14.65
N ALA A 8 30.67 -8.79 -15.98
CA ALA A 8 29.78 -7.93 -16.74
C ALA A 8 28.32 -8.38 -16.66
N SER A 9 28.05 -9.69 -16.72
CA SER A 9 26.68 -10.20 -16.58
C SER A 9 26.13 -10.03 -15.17
N ALA A 10 26.95 -10.22 -14.14
CA ALA A 10 26.55 -9.97 -12.74
C ALA A 10 26.28 -8.48 -12.46
N PHE A 11 27.07 -7.58 -13.05
CA PHE A 11 26.84 -6.14 -12.90
C PHE A 11 25.56 -5.68 -13.61
N ALA A 12 25.27 -6.25 -14.79
CA ALA A 12 24.05 -5.96 -15.54
C ALA A 12 22.77 -6.31 -14.76
N THR A 13 22.76 -7.42 -14.00
CA THR A 13 21.60 -7.81 -13.19
C THR A 13 21.37 -6.90 -11.99
N LEU A 14 22.44 -6.35 -11.39
CA LEU A 14 22.33 -5.38 -10.28
C LEU A 14 21.72 -4.04 -10.71
N VAL A 15 22.03 -3.57 -11.93
CA VAL A 15 21.50 -2.29 -12.45
C VAL A 15 20.00 -2.38 -12.79
N THR A 16 19.50 -3.56 -13.17
CA THR A 16 18.08 -3.76 -13.51
C THR A 16 17.16 -3.97 -12.30
N ALA A 17 17.70 -4.11 -11.09
CA ALA A 17 16.92 -4.49 -9.90
C ALA A 17 16.34 -3.32 -9.09
N SER A 18 16.00 -2.18 -9.71
CA SER A 18 15.34 -1.07 -9.02
C SER A 18 13.84 -1.37 -8.83
N ALA A 19 13.51 -2.15 -7.79
CA ALA A 19 12.14 -2.29 -7.32
C ALA A 19 11.76 -1.05 -6.49
N PHE A 20 11.06 -0.11 -7.10
CA PHE A 20 10.47 1.01 -6.37
C PHE A 20 9.21 0.52 -5.65
N ALA A 21 9.10 0.85 -4.36
CA ALA A 21 7.85 0.65 -3.63
C ALA A 21 6.76 1.49 -4.33
N ALA A 22 5.67 0.83 -4.74
CA ALA A 22 4.51 1.54 -5.25
C ALA A 22 3.92 2.42 -4.14
N ASP A 23 3.36 3.57 -4.53
CA ASP A 23 2.55 4.36 -3.62
C ASP A 23 1.37 3.52 -3.09
N LEU A 24 0.95 3.82 -1.85
CA LEU A 24 -0.22 3.18 -1.27
C LEU A 24 -1.48 3.50 -2.11
N PRO A 25 -2.39 2.53 -2.31
CA PRO A 25 -3.52 2.67 -3.23
C PRO A 25 -4.51 3.78 -2.83
N GLY A 26 -4.53 4.19 -1.57
CA GLY A 26 -5.40 5.26 -1.06
C GLY A 26 -4.82 6.67 -1.13
N LYS A 27 -3.56 6.83 -1.56
CA LYS A 27 -2.87 8.13 -1.55
C LYS A 27 -3.68 9.20 -2.29
N GLY A 28 -4.06 10.25 -1.58
CA GLY A 28 -4.85 11.37 -2.12
C GLY A 28 -6.35 11.11 -2.26
N ILE A 29 -6.86 9.98 -1.77
CA ILE A 29 -8.28 9.63 -1.79
C ILE A 29 -8.89 9.80 -0.40
N THR A 30 -10.02 10.50 -0.34
CA THR A 30 -10.83 10.65 0.88
C THR A 30 -12.06 9.75 0.83
N VAL A 31 -12.33 9.03 1.92
CA VAL A 31 -13.48 8.15 2.07
C VAL A 31 -14.38 8.67 3.18
N GLN A 32 -15.69 8.70 2.91
CA GLN A 32 -16.72 8.98 3.90
C GLN A 32 -17.40 7.66 4.31
N PRO A 33 -17.19 7.16 5.54
CA PRO A 33 -17.90 5.98 6.02
C PRO A 33 -19.40 6.25 6.17
N ILE A 34 -20.20 5.25 5.81
CA ILE A 34 -21.62 5.18 6.18
C ILE A 34 -21.71 4.10 7.26
N GLN A 35 -22.03 4.51 8.49
CA GLN A 35 -22.04 3.63 9.65
C GLN A 35 -23.47 3.43 10.16
N SER A 36 -23.79 2.20 10.53
CA SER A 36 -25.03 1.85 11.24
C SER A 36 -24.87 2.04 12.74
N THR A 37 -25.96 2.36 13.43
CA THR A 37 -25.98 2.53 14.90
C THR A 37 -25.93 1.20 15.67
N ILE A 38 -25.96 0.06 14.99
CA ILE A 38 -25.81 -1.26 15.59
C ILE A 38 -24.34 -1.47 15.97
N SER A 39 -24.08 -1.90 17.20
CA SER A 39 -22.73 -2.02 17.78
C SER A 39 -21.81 -2.95 16.97
N GLU A 40 -22.33 -4.07 16.49
CA GLU A 40 -21.59 -5.06 15.71
C GLU A 40 -21.17 -4.50 14.34
N GLU A 41 -22.09 -3.80 13.67
CA GLU A 41 -21.83 -3.16 12.37
C GLU A 41 -20.89 -1.95 12.53
N THR A 42 -21.01 -1.21 13.64
CA THR A 42 -20.06 -0.17 14.04
C THR A 42 -18.66 -0.75 14.19
N PHE A 43 -18.51 -1.86 14.93
CA PHE A 43 -17.21 -2.50 15.11
C PHE A 43 -16.59 -2.93 13.77
N GLN A 44 -17.37 -3.54 12.88
CA GLN A 44 -16.93 -3.91 11.53
C GLN A 44 -16.53 -2.68 10.70
N THR A 45 -17.32 -1.61 10.73
CA THR A 45 -17.03 -0.35 10.04
C THR A 45 -15.71 0.26 10.51
N LEU A 46 -15.44 0.21 11.82
CA LEU A 46 -14.17 0.70 12.37
C LEU A 46 -12.98 -0.16 11.95
N LEU A 47 -13.14 -1.48 11.83
CA LEU A 47 -12.08 -2.35 11.31
C LEU A 47 -11.74 -2.02 9.86
N VAL A 48 -12.76 -1.86 9.00
CA VAL A 48 -12.58 -1.49 7.59
C VAL A 48 -11.94 -0.11 7.48
N SER A 49 -12.42 0.86 8.26
CA SER A 49 -11.87 2.23 8.27
C SER A 49 -10.37 2.25 8.60
N ARG A 50 -9.95 1.50 9.64
CA ARG A 50 -8.53 1.38 10.01
C ARG A 50 -7.70 0.67 8.94
N ALA A 51 -8.28 -0.31 8.23
CA ALA A 51 -7.60 -0.97 7.13
C ALA A 51 -7.38 0.00 5.95
N LEU A 52 -8.38 0.82 5.62
CA LEU A 52 -8.27 1.86 4.60
C LEU A 52 -7.23 2.92 4.98
N GLU A 53 -7.17 3.37 6.22
CA GLU A 53 -6.10 4.28 6.68
C GLU A 53 -4.71 3.66 6.46
N LYS A 54 -4.53 2.38 6.77
CA LYS A 54 -3.26 1.66 6.51
C LYS A 54 -2.95 1.52 5.02
N LEU A 55 -3.97 1.50 4.17
CA LEU A 55 -3.84 1.53 2.71
C LEU A 55 -3.67 2.94 2.15
N GLY A 56 -3.49 3.96 3.00
CA GLY A 56 -3.15 5.34 2.61
C GLY A 56 -4.35 6.25 2.33
N TYR A 57 -5.58 5.81 2.58
CA TYR A 57 -6.77 6.63 2.44
C TYR A 57 -6.91 7.63 3.59
N THR A 58 -7.46 8.81 3.31
CA THR A 58 -7.98 9.71 4.35
C THR A 58 -9.41 9.30 4.68
N VAL A 59 -9.66 8.86 5.91
CA VAL A 59 -11.01 8.43 6.32
C VAL A 59 -11.63 9.51 7.20
N ASN A 60 -12.80 10.01 6.80
CA ASN A 60 -13.55 10.96 7.61
C ASN A 60 -14.10 10.28 8.87
N LYS A 61 -14.25 11.06 9.94
CA LYS A 61 -14.82 10.54 11.18
C LYS A 61 -16.25 10.02 10.93
N PRO A 62 -16.56 8.75 11.27
CA PRO A 62 -17.92 8.25 11.21
C PRO A 62 -18.83 9.08 12.12
N SER A 63 -20.03 9.41 11.64
CA SER A 63 -21.08 10.12 12.39
C SER A 63 -21.93 9.15 13.19
#